data_AF-A0A8T5LR88-F1
#
_entry.id   AF-A0A8T5LR88-F1
#
_cell.length_a   1.000
_cell.length_b   1.000
_cell.length_c   1.000
_cell.angle_alpha   90.00
_cell.angle_beta   90.00
_cell.angle_gamma   90.00
#
_symmetry.space_group_name_H-M   'P 1'
#
loop_
_entity.id
_entity.type
_entity.pdbx_description
1 polymer ?
#
loop_
_entity_poly.entity_id
_entity_poly.type
_entity_poly.pdbx_seq_one_letter_code
_entity_poly.pdbx_strand_id
1 'polypeptide(L)'
;AEYKSIPWNFERWILTTKENIKDCKENLSKQIEEYKQKFEEKKILVKKLKPPEKVMKVIRFLDECNAQRDWSKGKFCEAYLYLRSLTDEIARRFNLSFEEIYSMKVEEIEMMLDGKPINKNIIRARLEKGQILLIKEGKEEMHEPMTMKQVMKQEGIYDFFHKKEIFTEARGLPACKGFTKGRARVIDSSKGIPEFIEGEILVTYMTTMEFTPLFSKAKAIVCDEGGISSHAAIVSREFGIPCIVGAKIAMKFIKTGDLIEVDANKGVVRILKHFSHS
;
A
#
# COMPACT_ATOMS: atom_id res chain seq x y z
N ALA A 1 -6.55 -23.23 2.80
CA ALA A 1 -7.03 -22.11 1.97
C ALA A 1 -5.82 -21.36 1.40
N GLU A 2 -5.69 -21.29 0.08
CA GLU A 2 -4.69 -20.44 -0.59
C GLU A 2 -4.85 -18.99 -0.11
N TYR A 3 -3.75 -18.36 0.29
CA TYR A 3 -3.72 -16.91 0.42
C TYR A 3 -3.88 -16.32 -0.98
N LYS A 4 -5.10 -15.89 -1.32
CA LYS A 4 -5.35 -15.00 -2.45
C LYS A 4 -5.45 -13.60 -1.86
N SER A 5 -4.36 -12.81 -1.90
CA SER A 5 -4.59 -11.37 -1.93
C SER A 5 -5.45 -11.13 -3.17
N ILE A 6 -6.54 -10.38 -3.05
CA ILE A 6 -7.33 -10.04 -4.24
C ILE A 6 -6.32 -9.37 -5.20
N PRO A 7 -6.09 -9.93 -6.40
CA PRO A 7 -5.14 -9.34 -7.32
C PRO A 7 -5.45 -7.85 -7.46
N TRP A 8 -4.43 -7.00 -7.41
CA TRP A 8 -4.63 -5.61 -7.80
C TRP A 8 -4.96 -5.62 -9.29
N ASN A 9 -6.25 -5.62 -9.59
CA ASN A 9 -6.80 -5.71 -10.93
C ASN A 9 -7.78 -4.55 -11.13
N PHE A 10 -8.13 -4.31 -12.39
CA PHE A 10 -8.99 -3.20 -12.77
C PHE A 10 -10.34 -3.21 -12.03
N GLU A 11 -10.89 -4.40 -11.76
CA GLU A 11 -12.16 -4.56 -11.05
C GLU A 11 -12.07 -4.17 -9.57
N ARG A 12 -11.02 -4.62 -8.86
CA ARG A 12 -10.72 -4.17 -7.50
C ARG A 12 -10.47 -2.67 -7.46
N TRP A 13 -9.69 -2.14 -8.41
CA TRP A 13 -9.44 -0.71 -8.52
C TRP A 13 -10.75 0.07 -8.74
N ILE A 14 -11.65 -0.40 -9.61
CA ILE A 14 -12.97 0.20 -9.83
C ILE A 14 -13.80 0.15 -8.55
N LEU A 15 -13.83 -0.97 -7.82
CA LEU A 15 -14.60 -1.11 -6.58
C LEU A 15 -14.09 -0.17 -5.49
N THR A 16 -12.77 -0.19 -5.23
CA THR A 16 -12.14 0.72 -4.27
C THR A 16 -12.32 2.18 -4.69
N THR A 17 -12.20 2.48 -5.97
CA THR A 17 -12.42 3.83 -6.50
C THR A 17 -13.88 4.26 -6.37
N LYS A 18 -14.85 3.39 -6.67
CA LYS A 18 -16.30 3.67 -6.51
C LYS A 18 -16.68 3.90 -5.05
N GLU A 19 -16.14 3.11 -4.12
CA GLU A 19 -16.32 3.29 -2.68
C GLU A 19 -15.77 4.65 -2.22
N ASN A 20 -14.61 5.07 -2.75
CA ASN A 20 -14.00 6.36 -2.40
C ASN A 20 -14.62 7.58 -3.14
N ILE A 21 -15.17 7.38 -4.34
CA ILE A 21 -15.74 8.47 -5.16
C ILE A 21 -17.14 8.87 -4.71
N LYS A 22 -17.95 7.94 -4.19
CA LYS A 22 -19.37 8.19 -3.86
C LYS A 22 -19.58 9.43 -2.98
N ASP A 23 -18.69 9.64 -2.01
CA ASP A 23 -18.82 10.69 -1.01
C ASP A 23 -17.65 11.68 -1.04
N CYS A 24 -17.05 11.95 -2.21
CA CYS A 24 -15.86 12.82 -2.31
C CYS A 24 -16.01 14.16 -1.58
N LYS A 25 -17.17 14.81 -1.70
CA LYS A 25 -17.40 16.13 -1.10
C LYS A 25 -17.51 16.05 0.43
N GLU A 26 -18.21 15.05 0.94
CA GLU A 26 -18.39 14.84 2.38
C GLU A 26 -17.08 14.36 3.01
N ASN A 27 -16.38 13.42 2.37
CA ASN A 27 -15.05 12.96 2.78
C ASN A 27 -14.02 14.09 2.79
N LEU A 28 -14.00 14.95 1.76
CA LEU A 28 -13.12 16.11 1.73
C LEU A 28 -13.46 17.09 2.87
N SER A 29 -14.74 17.36 3.10
CA SER A 29 -15.18 18.26 4.19
C SER A 29 -14.77 17.71 5.56
N LYS A 30 -14.95 16.41 5.78
CA LYS A 30 -14.52 15.71 7.00
C LYS A 30 -13.00 15.78 7.18
N GLN A 31 -12.23 15.51 6.12
CA GLN A 31 -10.76 15.62 6.18
C GLN A 31 -10.30 17.04 6.51
N ILE A 32 -10.90 18.07 5.89
CA ILE A 32 -10.59 19.47 6.20
C ILE A 32 -10.85 19.76 7.68
N GLU A 33 -11.96 19.28 8.22
CA GLU A 33 -12.31 19.49 9.63
C GLU A 33 -11.35 18.77 10.58
N GLU A 34 -10.97 17.52 10.27
CA GLU A 34 -9.94 16.77 11.00
C GLU A 34 -8.59 17.49 11.00
N TYR A 35 -8.19 18.07 9.86
CA TYR A 35 -6.96 18.87 9.76
C TYR A 35 -7.01 20.13 10.62
N LYS A 36 -8.15 20.85 10.62
CA LYS A 36 -8.34 22.02 11.49
C LYS A 36 -8.24 21.65 12.97
N GLN A 37 -8.90 20.55 13.37
CA GLN A 37 -8.84 20.07 14.76
C GLN A 37 -7.41 19.74 15.18
N LYS A 38 -6.67 18.97 14.38
CA LYS A 38 -5.26 18.65 14.65
C LYS A 38 -4.38 19.89 14.74
N PHE A 39 -4.66 20.92 13.93
CA PHE A 39 -3.93 22.18 13.98
C PHE A 39 -4.17 22.95 15.29
N GLU A 40 -5.40 22.97 15.79
CA GLU A 40 -5.72 23.56 17.09
C GLU A 40 -5.13 22.77 18.25
N GLU A 41 -5.22 21.44 18.23
CA GLU A 41 -4.56 20.56 19.21
C GLU A 41 -3.06 20.83 19.29
N LYS A 42 -2.41 20.96 18.12
CA LYS A 42 -0.99 21.31 18.04
C LYS A 42 -0.69 22.66 18.71
N LYS A 43 -1.50 23.69 18.48
CA LYS A 43 -1.32 25.00 19.14
C LYS A 43 -1.42 24.90 20.65
N ILE A 44 -2.39 24.12 21.16
CA ILE A 44 -2.58 23.88 22.59
C ILE A 44 -1.34 23.17 23.17
N LEU A 45 -0.84 22.13 22.50
CA LEU A 45 0.35 21.39 22.92
C LEU A 45 1.61 22.26 22.93
N VAL A 46 1.83 23.10 21.92
CA VAL A 46 2.96 24.03 21.87
C VAL A 46 2.91 25.01 23.04
N LYS A 47 1.73 25.55 23.37
CA LYS A 47 1.56 26.43 24.55
C LYS A 47 1.84 25.71 25.87
N LYS A 48 1.41 24.45 25.99
CA LYS A 48 1.57 23.63 27.20
C LYS A 48 3.02 23.20 27.42
N LEU A 49 3.68 22.71 26.37
CA LEU A 49 5.01 22.11 26.44
C LEU A 49 6.15 23.14 26.38
N LYS A 50 5.88 24.36 25.87
CA LYS A 50 6.86 25.44 25.71
C LYS A 50 8.21 24.95 25.16
N PRO A 51 8.22 24.24 24.02
CA PRO A 51 9.43 23.63 23.49
C PRO A 51 10.50 24.69 23.17
N PRO A 52 11.80 24.36 23.27
CA PRO A 52 12.89 25.28 22.94
C PRO A 52 12.80 25.82 21.51
N GLU A 53 13.33 27.02 21.28
CA GLU A 53 13.25 27.68 19.97
C GLU A 53 13.83 26.83 18.82
N LYS A 54 14.92 26.09 19.08
CA LYS A 54 15.52 25.16 18.10
C LYS A 54 14.52 24.07 17.67
N VAL A 55 13.75 23.51 18.60
CA VAL A 55 12.72 22.50 18.31
C VAL A 55 11.57 23.15 17.53
N MET A 56 11.17 24.35 17.89
CA MET A 56 10.13 25.10 17.15
C MET A 56 10.53 25.45 15.71
N LYS A 57 11.83 25.62 15.41
CA LYS A 57 12.32 25.78 14.03
C LYS A 57 12.15 24.50 13.22
N VAL A 58 12.52 23.34 13.80
CA VAL A 58 12.34 22.03 13.15
C VAL A 58 10.87 21.72 12.91
N ILE A 59 9.99 21.96 13.89
CA ILE A 59 8.55 21.72 13.75
C ILE A 59 7.97 22.55 12.59
N ARG A 60 8.32 23.84 12.50
CA ARG A 60 7.86 24.71 11.40
C ARG A 60 8.38 24.26 10.04
N PHE A 61 9.63 23.82 9.98
CA PHE A 61 10.20 23.27 8.75
C PHE A 61 9.46 22.00 8.30
N LEU A 62 9.17 21.08 9.21
CA LEU A 62 8.44 19.85 8.89
C LEU A 62 6.99 20.13 8.44
N ASP A 63 6.33 21.14 9.02
CA ASP A 63 5.00 21.57 8.55
C ASP A 63 5.04 22.02 7.10
N GLU A 64 6.02 22.86 6.75
CA GLU A 64 6.21 23.33 5.38
C GLU A 64 6.48 22.16 4.44
N CYS A 65 7.36 21.22 4.81
CA CYS A 65 7.61 20.03 4.00
C CYS A 65 6.36 19.18 3.76
N ASN A 66 5.53 18.99 4.79
CA ASN A 66 4.28 18.26 4.66
C ASN A 66 3.29 18.99 3.73
N ALA A 67 3.13 20.30 3.91
CA ALA A 67 2.28 21.12 3.06
C ALA A 67 2.73 21.09 1.60
N GLN A 68 4.03 21.21 1.33
CA GLN A 68 4.58 21.13 -0.01
C GLN A 68 4.36 19.76 -0.63
N ARG A 69 4.60 18.67 0.11
CA ARG A 69 4.35 17.29 -0.37
C ARG A 69 2.89 17.09 -0.77
N ASP A 70 1.97 17.52 0.08
CA ASP A 70 0.53 17.34 -0.16
C ASP A 70 0.06 18.23 -1.32
N TRP A 71 0.59 19.46 -1.44
CA TRP A 71 0.36 20.33 -2.59
C TRP A 71 0.86 19.72 -3.89
N SER A 72 2.10 19.21 -3.93
CA SER A 72 2.66 18.54 -5.12
C SER A 72 1.83 17.34 -5.54
N LYS A 73 1.38 16.52 -4.58
CA LYS A 73 0.48 15.40 -4.87
C LYS A 73 -0.87 15.87 -5.41
N GLY A 74 -1.42 16.95 -4.86
CA GLY A 74 -2.64 17.58 -5.37
C GLY A 74 -2.49 18.04 -6.82
N LYS A 75 -1.38 18.73 -7.15
CA LYS A 75 -1.07 19.18 -8.51
C LYS A 75 -0.88 18.03 -9.49
N PHE A 76 -0.25 16.95 -9.06
CA PHE A 76 -0.16 15.73 -9.86
C PHE A 76 -1.56 15.17 -10.19
N CYS A 77 -2.43 15.02 -9.19
CA CYS A 77 -3.80 14.55 -9.41
C CYS A 77 -4.61 15.48 -10.33
N GLU A 78 -4.47 16.80 -10.16
CA GLU A 78 -5.10 17.82 -11.00
C GLU A 78 -4.63 17.71 -12.47
N ALA A 79 -3.32 17.55 -12.70
CA ALA A 79 -2.78 17.33 -14.03
C ALA A 79 -3.35 16.06 -14.69
N TYR A 80 -3.51 14.97 -13.94
CA TYR A 80 -4.15 13.75 -14.44
C TYR A 80 -5.63 13.95 -14.80
N LEU A 81 -6.36 14.78 -14.05
CA LEU A 81 -7.75 15.11 -14.37
C LEU A 81 -7.83 15.87 -15.70
N TYR A 82 -6.93 16.83 -15.95
CA TYR A 82 -6.87 17.53 -17.22
C TYR A 82 -6.44 16.63 -18.37
N LEU A 83 -5.48 15.74 -18.13
CA LEU A 83 -5.05 14.75 -19.12
C LEU A 83 -6.22 13.87 -19.55
N ARG A 84 -7.14 13.53 -18.63
CA ARG A 84 -8.31 12.72 -18.94
C ARG A 84 -9.20 13.35 -20.02
N SER A 85 -9.48 14.64 -19.92
CA SER A 85 -10.28 15.35 -20.93
C SER A 85 -9.62 15.33 -22.32
N LEU A 86 -8.29 15.46 -22.35
CA LEU A 86 -7.52 15.33 -23.59
C LEU A 86 -7.60 13.90 -24.15
N THR A 87 -7.37 12.89 -23.31
CA THR A 87 -7.43 11.49 -23.73
C THR A 87 -8.82 11.07 -24.20
N ASP A 88 -9.88 11.57 -23.57
CA ASP A 88 -11.26 11.29 -23.99
C ASP A 88 -11.55 11.87 -25.39
N GLU A 89 -11.03 13.06 -25.69
CA GLU A 89 -11.16 13.68 -27.01
C GLU A 89 -10.33 12.94 -28.08
N ILE A 90 -9.12 12.49 -27.74
CA ILE A 90 -8.32 11.64 -28.62
C ILE A 90 -9.05 10.32 -28.88
N ALA A 91 -9.56 9.65 -27.84
CA ALA A 91 -10.32 8.41 -27.94
C ALA A 91 -11.51 8.56 -28.90
N ARG A 92 -12.27 9.65 -28.74
CA ARG A 92 -13.42 9.96 -29.60
C ARG A 92 -13.03 10.17 -31.06
N ARG A 93 -11.94 10.89 -31.34
CA ARG A 93 -11.49 11.17 -32.73
C ARG A 93 -10.96 9.93 -33.44
N PHE A 94 -10.26 9.05 -32.73
CA PHE A 94 -9.61 7.87 -33.31
C PHE A 94 -10.41 6.58 -33.14
N ASN A 95 -11.62 6.67 -32.58
CA ASN A 95 -12.51 5.55 -32.27
C ASN A 95 -11.78 4.46 -31.47
N LEU A 96 -11.20 4.88 -30.35
CA LEU A 96 -10.50 4.04 -29.37
C LEU A 96 -11.18 4.18 -28.01
N SER A 97 -11.01 3.19 -27.13
CA SER A 97 -11.38 3.31 -25.73
C SER A 97 -10.32 4.06 -24.91
N PHE A 98 -10.71 4.55 -23.73
CA PHE A 98 -9.76 5.17 -22.78
C PHE A 98 -8.65 4.20 -22.39
N GLU A 99 -9.00 2.94 -22.16
CA GLU A 99 -8.06 1.87 -21.81
C GLU A 99 -7.09 1.61 -22.97
N GLU A 100 -7.57 1.57 -24.21
CA GLU A 100 -6.71 1.41 -25.39
C GLU A 100 -5.64 2.52 -25.42
N ILE A 101 -6.02 3.79 -25.25
CA ILE A 101 -5.05 4.90 -25.18
C ILE A 101 -4.09 4.76 -24.00
N TYR A 102 -4.60 4.41 -22.83
CA TYR A 102 -3.76 4.27 -21.63
C TYR A 102 -2.76 3.11 -21.74
N SER A 103 -3.03 2.13 -22.60
CA SER A 103 -2.11 1.03 -22.90
C SER A 103 -1.14 1.33 -24.04
N MET A 104 -1.24 2.49 -24.69
CA MET A 104 -0.31 2.93 -25.73
C MET A 104 0.93 3.56 -25.12
N LYS A 105 2.04 3.49 -25.87
CA LYS A 105 3.23 4.27 -25.57
C LYS A 105 3.09 5.70 -26.08
N VAL A 106 3.88 6.62 -25.51
CA VAL A 106 3.87 8.03 -25.92
C VAL A 106 4.18 8.16 -27.41
N GLU A 107 5.15 7.40 -27.92
CA GLU A 107 5.56 7.44 -29.32
C GLU A 107 4.45 6.93 -30.25
N GLU A 108 3.65 5.96 -29.81
CA GLU A 108 2.52 5.44 -30.57
C GLU A 108 1.37 6.46 -30.63
N ILE A 109 1.17 7.22 -29.55
CA ILE A 109 0.21 8.33 -29.51
C ILE A 109 0.68 9.44 -30.46
N GLU A 110 1.94 9.83 -30.41
CA GLU A 110 2.51 10.84 -31.33
C GLU A 110 2.39 10.40 -32.79
N MET A 111 2.75 9.16 -33.11
CA MET A 111 2.57 8.59 -34.45
C MET A 111 1.11 8.63 -34.91
N MET A 112 0.17 8.26 -34.03
CA MET A 112 -1.25 8.33 -34.33
C MET A 112 -1.71 9.77 -34.62
N LEU A 113 -1.26 10.74 -33.82
CA LEU A 113 -1.58 12.16 -34.01
C LEU A 113 -0.99 12.71 -35.32
N ASP A 114 0.17 12.23 -35.74
CA ASP A 114 0.79 12.51 -37.05
C ASP A 114 0.07 11.83 -38.24
N GLY A 115 -0.97 11.03 -37.97
CA GLY A 115 -1.68 10.25 -39.00
C GLY A 115 -0.94 9.01 -39.47
N LYS A 116 0.11 8.57 -38.77
CA LYS A 116 0.84 7.33 -39.07
C LYS A 116 0.03 6.13 -38.55
N PRO A 117 0.14 4.97 -39.23
CA PRO A 117 -0.61 3.78 -38.82
C PRO A 117 -0.11 3.25 -37.47
N ILE A 118 -1.05 2.85 -36.62
CA ILE A 118 -0.79 2.17 -35.34
C ILE A 118 -1.24 0.71 -35.39
N ASN A 119 -0.55 -0.16 -34.65
CA ASN A 119 -0.91 -1.56 -34.57
C ASN A 119 -1.91 -1.81 -33.44
N LYS A 120 -3.21 -1.71 -33.75
CA LYS A 120 -4.30 -1.94 -32.79
C LYS A 120 -4.28 -3.35 -32.17
N ASN A 121 -3.71 -4.35 -32.85
CA ASN A 121 -3.62 -5.70 -32.30
C ASN A 121 -2.63 -5.78 -31.13
N ILE A 122 -1.51 -5.04 -31.20
CA ILE A 122 -0.54 -4.97 -30.09
C ILE A 122 -1.15 -4.24 -28.90
N ILE A 123 -1.86 -3.13 -29.14
CA ILE A 123 -2.55 -2.33 -28.11
C ILE A 123 -3.55 -3.22 -27.35
N ARG A 124 -4.41 -3.95 -28.07
CA ARG A 124 -5.37 -4.88 -27.46
C ARG A 124 -4.68 -6.03 -26.74
N ALA A 125 -3.61 -6.58 -27.30
CA ALA A 125 -2.84 -7.62 -26.63
C ALA A 125 -2.20 -7.13 -25.32
N ARG A 126 -1.81 -5.85 -25.22
CA ARG A 126 -1.32 -5.24 -23.97
C ARG A 126 -2.44 -5.09 -22.94
N LEU A 127 -3.66 -4.77 -23.35
CA LEU A 127 -4.82 -4.75 -22.44
C LEU A 127 -5.11 -6.13 -21.86
N GLU A 128 -5.02 -7.17 -22.68
CA GLU A 128 -5.30 -8.55 -22.24
C GLU A 128 -4.16 -9.16 -21.42
N LYS A 129 -2.92 -8.95 -21.84
CA LYS A 129 -1.74 -9.65 -21.27
C LYS A 129 -0.96 -8.78 -20.28
N GLY A 130 -1.03 -7.46 -20.39
CA GLY A 130 -0.26 -6.52 -19.60
C GLY A 130 1.09 -6.13 -20.20
N GLN A 131 1.73 -5.17 -19.55
CA GLN A 131 3.09 -4.71 -19.78
C GLN A 131 3.88 -4.86 -18.48
N ILE A 132 5.12 -5.34 -18.55
CA ILE A 132 5.91 -5.67 -17.38
C ILE A 132 7.29 -5.04 -17.50
N LEU A 133 7.61 -4.16 -16.55
CA LEU A 133 8.96 -3.66 -16.31
C LEU A 133 9.64 -4.60 -15.30
N LEU A 134 10.65 -5.33 -15.77
CA LEU A 134 11.51 -6.14 -14.93
C LEU A 134 12.80 -5.36 -14.64
N ILE A 135 13.11 -5.17 -13.36
CA ILE A 135 14.38 -4.58 -12.94
C ILE A 135 15.20 -5.66 -12.25
N LYS A 136 16.31 -6.07 -12.86
CA LYS A 136 17.18 -7.14 -12.39
C LYS A 136 18.63 -6.68 -12.44
N GLU A 137 19.31 -6.73 -11.30
CA GLU A 137 20.74 -6.32 -11.20
C GLU A 137 21.01 -4.91 -11.75
N GLY A 138 20.05 -3.99 -11.58
CA GLY A 138 20.14 -2.62 -12.09
C GLY A 138 19.90 -2.48 -13.59
N LYS A 139 19.56 -3.56 -14.31
CA LYS A 139 19.11 -3.54 -15.70
C LYS A 139 17.60 -3.53 -15.78
N GLU A 140 17.08 -2.76 -16.72
CA GLU A 140 15.65 -2.59 -16.98
C GLU A 140 15.27 -3.32 -18.26
N GLU A 141 14.32 -4.25 -18.18
CA GLU A 141 13.81 -5.02 -19.31
C GLU A 141 12.28 -4.87 -19.38
N MET A 142 11.76 -4.54 -20.56
CA MET A 142 10.32 -4.38 -20.78
C MET A 142 9.76 -5.56 -21.57
N HIS A 143 8.84 -6.30 -20.96
CA HIS A 143 8.13 -7.42 -21.58
C HIS A 143 6.69 -7.01 -21.92
N GLU A 144 6.35 -7.00 -23.21
CA GLU A 144 5.02 -6.68 -23.70
C GLU A 144 4.77 -7.27 -25.10
N PRO A 145 3.53 -7.67 -25.43
CA PRO A 145 2.41 -7.94 -24.52
C PRO A 145 2.59 -9.30 -23.81
N MET A 146 2.75 -9.31 -22.49
CA MET A 146 3.06 -10.54 -21.75
C MET A 146 2.49 -10.57 -20.33
N THR A 147 1.94 -11.72 -19.93
CA THR A 147 1.39 -11.91 -18.57
C THR A 147 2.50 -12.12 -17.55
N MET A 148 2.23 -11.74 -16.28
CA MET A 148 3.16 -11.93 -15.17
C MET A 148 3.59 -13.39 -15.03
N LYS A 149 2.65 -14.33 -15.22
CA LYS A 149 2.93 -15.77 -15.20
C LYS A 149 3.93 -16.19 -16.28
N GLN A 150 3.86 -15.61 -17.48
CA GLN A 150 4.79 -15.92 -18.57
C GLN A 150 6.19 -15.38 -18.27
N VAL A 151 6.30 -14.11 -17.84
CA VAL A 151 7.60 -13.53 -17.45
C VAL A 151 8.23 -14.31 -16.30
N MET A 152 7.44 -14.62 -15.25
CA MET A 152 7.94 -15.40 -14.12
C MET A 152 8.44 -16.80 -14.53
N LYS A 153 7.81 -17.43 -15.52
CA LYS A 153 8.27 -18.72 -16.04
C LYS A 153 9.54 -18.58 -16.87
N GLN A 154 9.63 -17.55 -17.71
CA GLN A 154 10.83 -17.26 -18.50
C GLN A 154 12.04 -16.97 -17.59
N GLU A 155 11.81 -16.22 -16.52
CA GLU A 155 12.83 -15.91 -15.51
C GLU A 155 13.14 -17.08 -14.57
N GLY A 156 12.44 -18.21 -14.68
CA GLY A 156 12.61 -19.37 -13.79
C GLY A 156 12.20 -19.12 -12.33
N ILE A 157 11.49 -18.02 -12.06
CA ILE A 157 11.06 -17.63 -10.71
C ILE A 157 9.63 -18.09 -10.38
N TYR A 158 8.87 -18.60 -11.36
CA TYR A 158 7.49 -19.02 -11.14
C TYR A 158 7.37 -20.01 -9.97
N ASP A 159 8.19 -21.05 -9.96
CA ASP A 159 8.17 -22.05 -8.90
C ASP A 159 8.65 -21.49 -7.56
N PHE A 160 9.56 -20.50 -7.54
CA PHE A 160 9.97 -19.82 -6.32
C PHE A 160 8.79 -19.12 -5.62
N PHE A 161 7.91 -18.46 -6.39
CA PHE A 161 6.74 -17.78 -5.85
C PHE A 161 5.55 -18.71 -5.56
N HIS A 162 5.50 -19.89 -6.19
CA HIS A 162 4.41 -20.86 -6.06
C HIS A 162 4.77 -22.12 -5.28
N LYS A 163 6.01 -22.23 -4.77
CA LYS A 163 6.41 -23.32 -3.87
C LYS A 163 5.58 -23.23 -2.61
N LYS A 164 4.92 -24.33 -2.24
CA LYS A 164 4.20 -24.49 -0.98
C LYS A 164 5.20 -24.72 0.14
N GLU A 165 6.05 -23.72 0.40
CA GLU A 165 6.95 -23.76 1.55
C GLU A 165 6.13 -23.60 2.83
N ILE A 166 6.28 -24.57 3.73
CA ILE A 166 5.70 -24.49 5.08
C ILE A 166 6.61 -23.55 5.86
N PHE A 167 6.32 -22.26 5.75
CA PHE A 167 6.97 -21.26 6.59
C PHE A 167 6.40 -21.35 8.00
N THR A 168 7.28 -21.46 8.99
CA THR A 168 6.93 -21.38 10.41
C THR A 168 7.45 -20.09 11.05
N GLU A 169 8.35 -19.39 10.36
CA GLU A 169 8.91 -18.11 10.78
C GLU A 169 9.03 -17.11 9.63
N ALA A 170 8.92 -15.83 9.96
CA ALA A 170 9.30 -14.71 9.10
C ALA A 170 10.23 -13.76 9.84
N ARG A 171 11.04 -13.05 9.06
CA ARG A 171 12.00 -12.06 9.56
C ARG A 171 11.77 -10.72 8.90
N GLY A 172 11.75 -9.67 9.71
CA GLY A 172 11.62 -8.29 9.28
C GLY A 172 12.51 -7.38 10.11
N LEU A 173 12.31 -6.08 9.92
CA LEU A 173 13.02 -5.03 10.63
C LEU A 173 12.34 -4.75 11.99
N PRO A 174 13.09 -4.80 13.09
CA PRO A 174 12.67 -4.27 14.39
C PRO A 174 12.27 -2.80 14.30
N ALA A 175 10.98 -2.49 14.39
CA ALA A 175 10.48 -1.12 14.36
C ALA A 175 10.29 -0.53 15.76
N CYS A 176 9.78 -1.34 16.68
CA CYS A 176 9.68 -1.04 18.10
C CYS A 176 9.97 -2.32 18.88
N LYS A 177 10.94 -2.25 19.80
CA LYS A 177 11.44 -3.42 20.53
C LYS A 177 10.39 -3.97 21.48
N GLY A 178 10.51 -5.26 21.78
CA GLY A 178 9.65 -5.96 22.72
C GLY A 178 9.39 -7.40 22.31
N PHE A 179 8.73 -8.13 23.20
CA PHE A 179 8.41 -9.53 23.02
C PHE A 179 6.99 -9.81 23.50
N THR A 180 6.20 -10.51 22.70
CA THR A 180 4.84 -10.89 23.11
C THR A 180 4.36 -12.16 22.40
N LYS A 181 3.27 -12.72 22.95
CA LYS A 181 2.53 -13.85 22.39
C LYS A 181 1.05 -13.52 22.37
N GLY A 182 0.36 -13.97 21.33
CA GLY A 182 -1.05 -13.66 21.17
C GLY A 182 -1.64 -14.34 19.93
N ARG A 183 -2.96 -14.24 19.81
CA ARG A 183 -3.66 -14.68 18.61
C ARG A 183 -3.40 -13.69 17.49
N ALA A 184 -3.05 -14.19 16.32
CA ALA A 184 -2.91 -13.39 15.13
C ALA A 184 -4.28 -12.99 14.60
N ARG A 185 -4.42 -11.73 14.20
CA ARG A 185 -5.52 -11.22 13.40
C ARG A 185 -4.95 -10.71 12.09
N VAL A 186 -5.20 -11.45 11.01
CA VAL A 186 -4.73 -11.09 9.67
C VAL A 186 -5.76 -10.17 9.04
N ILE A 187 -5.39 -8.92 8.75
CA ILE A 187 -6.26 -7.91 8.12
C ILE A 187 -5.63 -7.48 6.81
N ASP A 188 -6.31 -7.72 5.69
CA ASP A 188 -5.80 -7.40 4.34
C ASP A 188 -6.24 -6.02 3.81
N SER A 189 -7.26 -5.44 4.46
CA SER A 189 -7.94 -4.21 4.03
C SER A 189 -8.69 -3.60 5.21
N SER A 190 -9.04 -2.32 5.11
CA SER A 190 -9.71 -1.61 6.21
C SER A 190 -11.08 -2.18 6.59
N LYS A 191 -11.70 -2.99 5.73
CA LYS A 191 -12.96 -3.70 6.02
C LYS A 191 -12.84 -4.69 7.19
N GLY A 192 -11.65 -5.22 7.45
CA GLY A 192 -11.41 -6.13 8.58
C GLY A 192 -11.11 -5.44 9.91
N ILE A 193 -10.98 -4.11 9.95
CA ILE A 193 -10.69 -3.34 11.17
C ILE A 193 -11.73 -3.58 12.28
N PRO A 194 -13.06 -3.62 12.00
CA PRO A 194 -14.06 -3.85 13.03
C PRO A 194 -13.97 -5.23 13.71
N GLU A 195 -13.34 -6.21 13.06
CA GLU A 195 -13.19 -7.58 13.57
C GLU A 195 -11.99 -7.74 14.51
N PHE A 196 -11.18 -6.70 14.67
CA PHE A 196 -9.99 -6.75 15.51
C PHE A 196 -10.37 -6.75 17.00
N ILE A 197 -9.92 -7.78 17.72
CA ILE A 197 -10.20 -7.93 19.14
C ILE A 197 -9.02 -7.41 19.95
N GLU A 198 -9.31 -6.76 21.07
CA GLU A 198 -8.29 -6.27 21.98
C GLU A 198 -7.41 -7.41 22.51
N GLY A 199 -6.10 -7.16 22.53
CA GLY A 199 -5.12 -8.15 22.94
C GLY A 199 -4.64 -9.09 21.82
N GLU A 200 -5.15 -8.97 20.59
CA GLU A 200 -4.65 -9.70 19.42
C GLU A 200 -3.35 -9.07 18.88
N ILE A 201 -2.66 -9.83 18.03
CA ILE A 201 -1.50 -9.37 17.27
C ILE A 201 -1.96 -9.06 15.86
N LEU A 202 -1.81 -7.80 15.44
CA LEU A 202 -2.16 -7.36 14.10
C LEU A 202 -1.12 -7.86 13.10
N VAL A 203 -1.57 -8.60 12.09
CA VAL A 203 -0.74 -9.02 10.95
C VAL A 203 -1.35 -8.44 9.68
N THR A 204 -0.62 -7.60 8.97
CA THR A 204 -1.14 -6.92 7.77
C THR A 204 -0.06 -6.71 6.71
N TYR A 205 -0.44 -6.25 5.54
CA TYR A 205 0.49 -5.98 4.45
C TYR A 205 1.20 -4.64 4.71
N MET A 206 0.41 -3.60 4.96
CA MET A 206 0.85 -2.29 5.43
C MET A 206 -0.26 -1.66 6.26
N THR A 207 0.10 -0.76 7.19
CA THR A 207 -0.90 0.05 7.91
C THR A 207 -1.10 1.41 7.23
N THR A 208 -2.34 1.88 7.17
CA THR A 208 -2.71 3.27 6.83
C THR A 208 -3.27 3.99 8.06
N MET A 209 -3.61 5.28 7.92
CA MET A 209 -4.22 6.08 9.00
C MET A 209 -5.47 5.42 9.62
N GLU A 210 -6.24 4.68 8.82
CA GLU A 210 -7.44 3.97 9.26
C GLU A 210 -7.15 2.92 10.34
N PHE A 211 -5.92 2.38 10.39
CA PHE A 211 -5.50 1.37 11.36
C PHE A 211 -5.16 1.97 12.72
N THR A 212 -5.03 3.29 12.85
CA THR A 212 -4.62 3.97 14.11
C THR A 212 -5.41 3.51 15.34
N PRO A 213 -6.74 3.31 15.30
CA PRO A 213 -7.51 2.83 16.46
C PRO A 213 -7.14 1.41 16.92
N LEU A 214 -6.48 0.62 16.06
CA LEU A 214 -6.05 -0.75 16.41
C LEU A 214 -4.76 -0.75 17.22
N PHE A 215 -3.92 0.28 17.11
CA PHE A 215 -2.63 0.32 17.80
C PHE A 215 -2.86 0.24 19.31
N SER A 216 -3.75 1.06 19.88
CA SER A 216 -4.05 1.02 21.32
C SER A 216 -4.57 -0.34 21.82
N LYS A 217 -5.13 -1.17 20.92
CA LYS A 217 -5.69 -2.49 21.25
C LYS A 217 -4.72 -3.65 21.00
N ALA A 218 -3.71 -3.45 20.16
CA ALA A 218 -2.85 -4.52 19.67
C ALA A 218 -1.71 -4.82 20.66
N LYS A 219 -1.43 -6.12 20.88
CA LYS A 219 -0.25 -6.54 21.65
C LYS A 219 1.06 -6.40 20.88
N ALA A 220 0.99 -6.59 19.57
CA ALA A 220 2.09 -6.39 18.64
C ALA A 220 1.56 -6.16 17.23
N ILE A 221 2.42 -5.65 16.37
CA ILE A 221 2.13 -5.38 14.97
C ILE A 221 3.20 -6.01 14.09
N VAL A 222 2.76 -6.73 13.06
CA VAL A 222 3.62 -7.35 12.05
C VAL A 222 3.13 -6.91 10.67
N CYS A 223 4.00 -6.23 9.92
CA CYS A 223 3.72 -5.80 8.56
C CYS A 223 4.66 -6.49 7.56
N ASP A 224 4.11 -7.02 6.47
CA ASP A 224 4.92 -7.61 5.40
C ASP A 224 5.71 -6.55 4.61
N GLU A 225 5.15 -5.36 4.45
CA GLU A 225 5.79 -4.19 3.85
C GLU A 225 6.03 -3.08 4.88
N GLY A 226 7.02 -2.23 4.61
CA GLY A 226 7.31 -1.04 5.41
C GLY A 226 8.76 -0.98 5.88
N GLY A 227 9.28 0.24 5.98
CA GLY A 227 10.60 0.55 6.55
C GLY A 227 10.51 1.12 7.97
N ILE A 228 11.66 1.47 8.54
CA ILE A 228 11.77 2.03 9.90
C ILE A 228 11.02 3.37 10.09
N SER A 229 10.76 4.06 8.97
CA SER A 229 10.00 5.31 8.85
C SER A 229 8.55 5.11 8.39
N SER A 230 8.07 3.87 8.27
CA SER A 230 6.68 3.59 7.87
C SER A 230 5.70 4.00 8.96
N HIS A 231 4.42 4.15 8.58
CA HIS A 231 3.33 4.45 9.50
C HIS A 231 3.30 3.48 10.70
N ALA A 232 3.32 2.17 10.43
CA ALA A 232 3.37 1.14 11.48
C ALA A 232 4.54 1.37 12.43
N ALA A 233 5.74 1.62 11.89
CA ALA A 233 6.93 1.80 12.70
C ALA A 233 6.88 3.05 13.58
N ILE A 234 6.38 4.17 13.06
CA ILE A 234 6.26 5.43 13.80
C ILE A 234 5.24 5.28 14.92
N VAL A 235 4.01 4.89 14.59
CA VAL A 235 2.91 4.84 15.56
C VAL A 235 3.16 3.74 16.61
N SER A 236 3.71 2.59 16.24
CA SER A 236 4.08 1.58 17.24
C SER A 236 5.09 2.09 18.28
N ARG A 237 6.03 2.97 17.90
CA ARG A 237 6.97 3.58 18.87
C ARG A 237 6.27 4.58 19.78
N GLU A 238 5.31 5.34 19.27
CA GLU A 238 4.52 6.29 20.06
C GLU A 238 3.69 5.57 21.13
N PHE A 239 3.13 4.41 20.80
CA PHE A 239 2.33 3.60 21.70
C PHE A 239 3.15 2.57 22.51
N GLY A 240 4.45 2.44 22.24
CA GLY A 240 5.32 1.46 22.91
C GLY A 240 4.99 -0.01 22.61
N ILE A 241 4.42 -0.28 21.43
CA ILE A 241 3.95 -1.61 21.04
C ILE A 241 5.04 -2.34 20.24
N PRO A 242 5.38 -3.61 20.57
CA PRO A 242 6.31 -4.40 19.77
C PRO A 242 5.90 -4.44 18.30
N CYS A 243 6.82 -4.11 17.40
CA CYS A 243 6.51 -3.97 15.98
C CYS A 243 7.63 -4.47 15.08
N ILE A 244 7.26 -5.28 14.08
CA ILE A 244 8.13 -5.76 13.01
C ILE A 244 7.53 -5.30 11.68
N VAL A 245 8.34 -4.65 10.86
CA VAL A 245 7.95 -4.20 9.50
C VAL A 245 8.84 -4.86 8.46
N GLY A 246 8.36 -4.98 7.22
CA GLY A 246 9.14 -5.62 6.17
C GLY A 246 9.37 -7.11 6.43
N ALA A 247 8.39 -7.81 7.03
CA ALA A 247 8.46 -9.25 7.29
C ALA A 247 8.34 -10.12 6.02
N LYS A 248 7.97 -9.49 4.89
CA LYS A 248 7.90 -10.01 3.51
C LYS A 248 6.87 -11.12 3.26
N ILE A 249 6.75 -12.08 4.17
CA ILE A 249 6.01 -13.33 3.97
C ILE A 249 5.14 -13.74 5.16
N ALA A 250 5.04 -12.96 6.23
CA ALA A 250 4.26 -13.28 7.42
C ALA A 250 2.79 -13.57 7.09
N MET A 251 2.14 -12.77 6.23
CA MET A 251 0.75 -13.01 5.84
C MET A 251 0.55 -14.27 5.00
N LYS A 252 1.61 -14.78 4.34
CA LYS A 252 1.50 -15.96 3.49
C LYS A 252 1.14 -17.20 4.31
N PHE A 253 1.75 -17.36 5.48
CA PHE A 253 1.62 -18.56 6.31
C PHE A 253 0.85 -18.35 7.62
N ILE A 254 0.85 -17.14 8.20
CA ILE A 254 0.05 -16.85 9.40
C ILE A 254 -1.42 -16.68 8.99
N LYS A 255 -2.32 -17.32 9.74
CA LYS A 255 -3.77 -17.19 9.59
C LYS A 255 -4.39 -16.59 10.84
N THR A 256 -5.53 -15.93 10.64
CA THR A 256 -6.34 -15.41 11.76
C THR A 256 -6.68 -16.54 12.73
N GLY A 257 -6.46 -16.28 14.02
CA GLY A 257 -6.64 -17.22 15.12
C GLY A 257 -5.37 -17.98 15.52
N ASP A 258 -4.35 -18.03 14.66
CA ASP A 258 -3.08 -18.71 14.97
C ASP A 258 -2.44 -18.11 16.21
N LEU A 259 -1.90 -18.95 17.10
CA LEU A 259 -1.11 -18.47 18.22
C LEU A 259 0.31 -18.19 17.72
N ILE A 260 0.74 -16.94 17.80
CA ILE A 260 2.04 -16.50 17.31
C ILE A 260 2.88 -15.86 18.41
N GLU A 261 4.20 -15.92 18.22
CA GLU A 261 5.22 -15.23 19.00
C GLU A 261 5.83 -14.13 18.14
N VAL A 262 5.96 -12.93 18.71
CA VAL A 262 6.64 -11.79 18.08
C VAL A 262 7.81 -11.40 18.96
N ASP A 263 9.03 -11.66 18.50
CA ASP A 263 10.28 -11.14 19.07
C ASP A 263 10.75 -9.96 18.22
N ALA A 264 10.23 -8.78 18.54
CA ALA A 264 10.61 -7.54 17.86
C ALA A 264 12.00 -7.05 18.25
N ASN A 265 12.70 -7.68 19.21
CA ASN A 265 14.11 -7.39 19.45
C ASN A 265 15.00 -8.01 18.37
N LYS A 266 14.64 -9.21 17.90
CA LYS A 266 15.35 -9.94 16.85
C LYS A 266 14.72 -9.78 15.47
N GLY A 267 13.54 -9.16 15.40
CA GLY A 267 12.79 -8.98 14.16
C GLY A 267 12.22 -10.31 13.65
N VAL A 268 11.82 -11.21 14.54
CA VAL A 268 11.33 -12.55 14.20
C VAL A 268 9.88 -12.72 14.65
N VAL A 269 9.03 -13.26 13.77
CA VAL A 269 7.68 -13.73 14.09
C VAL A 269 7.56 -15.22 13.79
N ARG A 270 6.91 -15.98 14.68
CA ARG A 270 6.77 -17.45 14.56
C ARG A 270 5.38 -17.93 14.91
N ILE A 271 4.92 -18.99 14.25
CA ILE A 271 3.72 -19.71 14.67
C ILE A 271 4.08 -20.68 15.79
N LEU A 272 3.36 -20.58 16.91
CA LEU A 272 3.46 -21.52 18.03
C LEU A 272 2.42 -22.64 17.91
N LYS A 273 1.21 -22.30 17.47
CA LYS A 273 0.12 -23.26 17.28
C LYS A 273 -0.85 -22.77 16.21
N HIS A 274 -1.15 -23.63 15.24
CA HIS A 274 -2.18 -23.34 14.24
C HIS A 274 -3.57 -23.35 14.86
N PHE A 275 -4.44 -22.48 14.35
CA PHE A 275 -5.84 -22.45 14.73
C PHE A 275 -6.58 -23.63 14.11
N SER A 276 -6.86 -24.65 14.92
CA SER A 276 -7.75 -25.75 14.56
C SER A 276 -9.20 -25.30 14.71
N HIS A 277 -9.93 -25.20 13.59
CA HIS A 277 -11.39 -25.16 13.63
C HIS A 277 -11.87 -26.56 14.01
N SER A 278 -12.28 -26.74 15.25
CA SER A 278 -13.16 -27.83 15.67
C SER A 278 -14.59 -27.33 15.64
#